data_AF-A0A256JSR4-F1
#
_entry.id   AF-A0A256JSR4-F1
#
_cell.length_a   1.000
_cell.length_b   1.000
_cell.length_c   1.000
_cell.angle_alpha   90.00
_cell.angle_beta   90.00
_cell.angle_gamma   90.00
#
_symmetry.space_group_name_H-M   'P 1'
#
loop_
_entity.id
_entity.type
_entity.pdbx_description
1 polymer ?
#
loop_
_entity_poly.entity_id
_entity_poly.type
_entity_poly.pdbx_seq_one_letter_code
_entity_poly.pdbx_strand_id
1 'polypeptide(L)'
;RRSEFTSALDAGRASPDIFMMDSGWTIPFIARGQLVNLSEELSSETVEYVQNSYLSSAVSTASDPSSGDLFGVPLFPDYPVIHY
;
A
#
# COMPACT_ATOMS: atom_id res chain seq x y z
N ARG A 1 -6.08 -17.56 1.24
CA ARG A 1 -5.26 -16.34 1.06
C ARG A 1 -6.11 -15.08 0.96
N ARG A 2 -6.69 -14.68 -0.18
CA ARG A 2 -7.54 -13.45 -0.26
C ARG A 2 -8.70 -13.43 0.74
N SER A 3 -9.45 -14.53 0.86
CA SER A 3 -10.59 -14.62 1.79
C SER A 3 -10.19 -14.55 3.27
N GLU A 4 -8.97 -14.95 3.61
CA GLU A 4 -8.46 -14.90 4.99
C GLU A 4 -8.11 -13.45 5.37
N PHE A 5 -7.48 -12.70 4.46
CA PHE A 5 -7.17 -11.28 4.69
C PHE A 5 -8.44 -10.43 4.80
N THR A 6 -9.40 -10.60 3.89
CA THR A 6 -10.67 -9.86 3.96
C THR A 6 -11.43 -10.19 5.25
N SER A 7 -11.50 -11.47 5.64
CA SER A 7 -12.13 -11.90 6.88
C SER A 7 -11.42 -11.35 8.13
N ALA A 8 -10.08 -11.32 8.14
CA ALA A 8 -9.31 -10.78 9.27
C ALA A 8 -9.50 -9.26 9.43
N LEU A 9 -9.46 -8.51 8.32
CA LEU A 9 -9.68 -7.06 8.30
C LEU A 9 -11.12 -6.69 8.67
N ASP A 10 -12.12 -7.37 8.10
CA ASP A 10 -13.54 -7.12 8.38
C ASP A 10 -13.92 -7.49 9.83
N ALA A 11 -13.23 -8.48 10.42
CA ALA A 11 -13.49 -8.92 11.79
C ALA A 11 -12.74 -8.12 12.86
N GLY A 12 -11.96 -7.10 12.49
CA GLY A 12 -11.11 -6.34 13.42
C GLY A 12 -10.14 -7.22 14.20
N ARG A 13 -9.77 -8.40 13.67
CA ARG A 13 -8.86 -9.31 14.36
C ARG A 13 -7.43 -8.83 14.15
N ALA A 14 -6.76 -8.55 15.26
CA ALA A 14 -5.46 -7.90 15.43
C ALA A 14 -4.23 -8.60 14.81
N SER A 15 -4.39 -9.43 13.78
CA SER A 15 -3.26 -9.93 13.00
C SER A 15 -3.66 -10.12 11.55
N PRO A 16 -2.91 -9.54 10.59
CA PRO A 16 -1.58 -8.92 10.74
C PRO A 16 -1.58 -7.39 10.92
N ASP A 17 -0.61 -6.85 11.67
CA ASP A 17 -0.36 -5.40 11.79
C ASP A 17 0.20 -4.79 10.48
N ILE A 18 0.93 -5.60 9.71
CA ILE A 18 1.48 -5.25 8.40
C ILE A 18 1.24 -6.44 7.47
N PHE A 19 0.69 -6.18 6.29
CA PHE A 19 0.53 -7.20 5.25
C PHE A 19 1.00 -6.71 3.89
N MET A 20 1.45 -7.67 3.08
CA MET A 20 1.74 -7.43 1.68
C MET A 20 0.46 -7.57 0.86
N MET A 21 0.23 -6.61 -0.02
CA MET A 21 -0.86 -6.63 -0.98
C MET A 21 -0.32 -6.41 -2.38
N ASP A 22 -1.05 -6.92 -3.37
CA ASP A 22 -0.82 -6.52 -4.75
C ASP A 22 -1.28 -5.06 -4.96
N SER A 23 -0.56 -4.34 -5.82
CA SER A 23 -0.78 -2.92 -6.10
C SER A 23 -2.21 -2.58 -6.56
N GLY A 24 -2.93 -3.53 -7.17
CA GLY A 24 -4.33 -3.36 -7.57
C GLY A 24 -5.32 -3.32 -6.40
N TRP A 25 -4.88 -3.63 -5.17
CA TRP A 25 -5.74 -3.70 -3.99
C TRP A 25 -5.72 -2.46 -3.10
N THR A 26 -4.76 -1.56 -3.30
CA THR A 26 -4.61 -0.35 -2.47
C THR A 26 -5.90 0.47 -2.45
N ILE A 27 -6.41 0.87 -3.63
CA ILE A 27 -7.61 1.73 -3.73
C ILE A 27 -8.86 1.08 -3.12
N PRO A 28 -9.17 -0.20 -3.42
CA PRO A 28 -10.26 -0.88 -2.73
C PRO A 28 -10.11 -0.93 -1.20
N PHE A 29 -8.90 -1.03 -0.66
CA PHE A 29 -8.70 -1.03 0.80
C PHE A 29 -8.80 0.37 1.41
N ILE A 30 -8.29 1.41 0.74
CA ILE A 30 -8.49 2.81 1.15
C ILE A 30 -10.00 3.12 1.24
N ALA A 31 -10.75 2.78 0.19
CA ALA A 31 -12.20 3.03 0.15
C ALA A 31 -13.00 2.29 1.23
N ARG A 32 -12.43 1.23 1.82
CA ARG A 32 -13.02 0.46 2.93
C ARG A 32 -12.46 0.85 4.30
N GLY A 33 -11.55 1.82 4.39
CA GLY A 33 -10.88 2.19 5.64
C GLY A 33 -10.05 1.05 6.24
N GLN A 34 -9.49 0.19 5.39
CA GLN A 34 -8.75 -1.01 5.79
C GLN A 34 -7.22 -0.81 5.77
N LEU A 35 -6.76 0.38 5.37
CA LEU A 35 -5.35 0.79 5.44
C LEU A 35 -5.22 2.01 6.33
N VAL A 36 -4.07 2.11 6.99
CA VAL A 36 -3.66 3.26 7.76
C VAL A 36 -3.08 4.31 6.82
N ASN A 37 -3.42 5.59 7.05
CA ASN A 37 -2.79 6.70 6.34
C ASN A 37 -1.36 6.90 6.88
N LEU A 38 -0.37 6.43 6.13
CA LEU A 38 1.04 6.53 6.53
C LEU A 38 1.56 7.96 6.44
N SER A 39 0.93 8.84 5.64
CA SER A 39 1.27 10.27 5.65
C SER A 39 1.02 10.93 7.01
N GLU A 40 0.05 10.42 7.77
CA GLU A 40 -0.32 10.93 9.10
C GLU A 40 0.48 10.28 10.22
N GLU A 41 0.84 8.99 10.07
CA GLU A 41 1.47 8.20 11.12
C GLU A 41 3.01 8.17 11.06
N LEU A 42 3.61 8.40 9.88
CA LEU A 42 5.07 8.42 9.72
C LEU A 42 5.64 9.83 9.82
N SER A 43 6.94 9.92 10.08
CA SER A 43 7.64 11.21 10.05
C SER A 43 7.65 11.80 8.63
N SER A 44 7.63 13.12 8.53
CA SER A 44 7.70 13.83 7.25
C SER A 44 8.94 13.44 6.44
N GLU A 45 10.09 13.25 7.11
CA GLU A 45 11.33 12.78 6.48
C GLU A 45 11.16 11.41 5.80
N THR A 46 10.43 10.49 6.43
CA THR A 46 10.19 9.14 5.87
C THR A 46 9.27 9.23 4.67
N VAL A 47 8.19 10.01 4.78
CA VAL A 47 7.22 10.22 3.70
C VAL A 47 7.89 10.86 2.49
N GLU A 48 8.69 11.91 2.71
CA GLU A 48 9.47 12.59 1.67
C GLU A 48 10.49 11.65 1.04
N TYR A 49 11.17 10.81 1.83
CA TYR A 49 12.12 9.85 1.29
C TYR A 49 11.44 8.87 0.32
N VAL A 50 10.28 8.33 0.68
CA VAL A 50 9.51 7.44 -0.21
C VAL A 50 9.05 8.20 -1.45
N GLN A 51 8.44 9.38 -1.30
CA GLN A 51 7.88 10.12 -2.44
C GLN A 51 8.96 10.61 -3.42
N ASN A 52 10.13 11.00 -2.92
CA ASN A 52 11.16 11.63 -3.75
C ASN A 52 12.25 10.66 -4.23
N SER A 53 12.49 9.55 -3.51
CA SER A 53 13.60 8.63 -3.84
C SER A 53 13.13 7.34 -4.53
N TYR A 54 11.84 7.01 -4.46
CA TYR A 54 11.30 5.81 -5.10
C TYR A 54 10.82 6.14 -6.52
N LEU A 55 10.61 5.10 -7.33
CA LEU A 55 9.99 5.26 -8.63
C LEU A 55 8.57 5.80 -8.48
N SER A 56 8.29 6.96 -9.06
CA SER A 56 7.00 7.67 -8.90
C SER A 56 5.79 6.83 -9.30
N SER A 57 5.92 6.01 -10.35
CA SER A 57 4.85 5.10 -10.77
C SER A 57 4.57 4.03 -9.71
N ALA A 58 5.59 3.52 -9.01
CA ALA A 58 5.39 2.56 -7.93
C ALA A 58 4.68 3.23 -6.73
N VAL A 59 5.13 4.42 -6.33
CA VAL A 59 4.51 5.20 -5.24
C VAL A 59 3.04 5.49 -5.55
N SER A 60 2.71 5.89 -6.79
CA SER A 60 1.32 6.16 -7.19
C SER A 60 0.37 4.99 -7.02
N THR A 61 0.86 3.74 -7.03
CA THR A 61 0.02 2.55 -6.78
C THR A 61 -0.27 2.31 -5.31
N ALA A 62 0.50 2.94 -4.42
CA ALA A 62 0.36 2.86 -2.97
C ALA A 62 -0.25 4.13 -2.35
N SER A 63 -0.63 5.11 -3.18
CA SER A 63 -1.18 6.39 -2.76
C SER A 63 -2.68 6.52 -3.08
N ASP A 64 -3.41 7.31 -2.29
CA ASP A 64 -4.75 7.76 -2.68
C ASP A 64 -4.65 8.72 -3.87
N PRO A 65 -5.32 8.45 -5.01
CA PRO A 65 -5.32 9.36 -6.16
C PRO A 65 -6.01 10.70 -5.89
N SER A 66 -6.82 10.81 -4.83
CA SER A 66 -7.55 12.04 -4.50
C SER A 66 -6.70 12.98 -3.65
N SER A 67 -6.15 12.49 -2.52
CA SER A 67 -5.32 13.31 -1.62
C SER A 67 -3.83 13.28 -1.96
N GLY A 68 -3.34 12.22 -2.61
CA GLY A 68 -1.91 11.95 -2.79
C GLY A 68 -1.25 11.26 -1.59
N ASP A 69 -2.00 10.98 -0.52
CA ASP A 69 -1.44 10.39 0.70
C ASP A 69 -0.99 8.95 0.52
N LEU A 70 -0.01 8.55 1.31
CA LEU A 70 0.61 7.23 1.26
C LEU A 70 -0.16 6.25 2.15
N PHE A 71 -0.59 5.12 1.60
CA PHE A 71 -1.28 4.04 2.33
C PHE A 71 -0.52 2.71 2.31
N GLY A 72 0.65 2.68 1.66
CA GLY A 72 1.54 1.53 1.64
C GLY A 72 2.94 1.93 1.18
N VAL A 73 3.92 1.04 1.38
CA VAL A 73 5.30 1.27 0.91
C VAL A 73 5.59 0.27 -0.22
N PRO A 74 5.92 0.72 -1.44
CA PRO A 74 6.29 -0.18 -2.53
C PRO A 74 7.54 -0.99 -2.16
N LEU A 75 7.47 -2.32 -2.25
CA LEU A 75 8.57 -3.20 -1.84
C LEU A 75 9.47 -3.63 -3.00
N PHE A 76 8.86 -4.13 -4.08
CA PHE A 76 9.55 -4.43 -5.34
C PHE A 76 8.55 -4.33 -6.50
N PRO A 77 8.98 -3.84 -7.66
CA PRO A 77 8.22 -3.95 -8.89
C PRO A 77 8.44 -5.33 -9.54
N ASP A 78 7.39 -5.89 -10.13
CA ASP A 78 7.51 -6.99 -11.08
C ASP A 78 7.48 -6.46 -12.51
N TYR A 79 8.47 -6.84 -13.30
CA TYR A 79 8.54 -6.49 -14.71
C TYR A 79 8.41 -7.76 -15.55
N PRO A 80 7.41 -7.85 -16.44
CA PRO A 80 7.30 -9.00 -17.32
C PRO A 80 8.49 -9.03 -18.28
N VAL A 81 9.12 -10.20 -18.41
CA VAL A 81 10.26 -10.45 -19.30
C VAL A 81 9.99 -11.69 -20.16
N ILE A 82 10.48 -11.67 -21.40
CA ILE A 82 10.45 -12.85 -22.27
C ILE A 82 11.76 -13.61 -22.10
N HIS A 83 11.67 -14.87 -21.70
CA HIS A 83 12.81 -15.78 -21.62
C HIS A 83 12.85 -16.62 -22.89
N TYR A 84 14.02 -16.75 -23.52
CA TYR A 84 14.24 -17.55 -24.71
C TYR A 84 15.34 -18.61 -24.47
#